data_AF-A0A8C7TE08-F1
#
_entry.id   AF-A0A8C7TE08-F1
#
_cell.length_a   1.000
_cell.length_b   1.000
_cell.length_c   1.000
_cell.angle_alpha   90.00
_cell.angle_beta   90.00
_cell.angle_gamma   90.00
#
_symmetry.space_group_name_H-M   'P 1'
#
loop_
_entity.id
_entity.type
_entity.pdbx_description
1 polymer ?
#
loop_
_entity_poly.entity_id
_entity_poly.type
_entity_poly.pdbx_seq_one_letter_code
_entity_poly.pdbx_strand_id
1 'polypeptide(L)'
;MKSLSVGLVLTSCILWGSLSVEIRDGERSYPLEAVKALKELIDTEAIVNPWLINTNMVSVCNNRVLPQAFYPVCQGKEAAMVFSRLVDAITSPDLCEICAHPACFGCLP
;
A
#
# COMPACT_ATOMS: atom_id res chain seq x y z
N MET A 1 -8.67 24.61 -33.16
CA MET A 1 -7.39 24.73 -32.41
C MET A 1 -7.52 24.33 -30.93
N LYS A 2 -8.52 24.82 -30.18
CA LYS A 2 -8.72 24.46 -28.75
C LYS A 2 -9.05 22.98 -28.50
N SER A 3 -9.89 22.38 -29.35
CA SER A 3 -10.34 20.99 -29.18
C SER A 3 -9.25 19.95 -29.47
N LEU A 4 -8.30 20.28 -30.37
CA LEU A 4 -7.13 19.44 -30.67
C LEU A 4 -6.14 19.41 -29.49
N SER A 5 -5.96 20.54 -28.79
CA SER A 5 -5.11 20.60 -27.60
C SER A 5 -5.68 19.81 -26.41
N VAL A 6 -7.00 19.84 -26.22
CA VAL A 6 -7.65 19.06 -25.13
C VAL A 6 -7.55 17.57 -25.42
N GLY A 7 -7.78 17.16 -26.68
CA GLY A 7 -7.61 15.76 -27.09
C GLY A 7 -6.18 15.27 -26.88
N LEU A 8 -5.18 16.06 -27.26
CA LEU A 8 -3.76 15.72 -27.10
C LEU A 8 -3.33 15.58 -25.63
N VAL A 9 -3.81 16.47 -24.76
CA VAL A 9 -3.54 16.41 -23.30
C VAL A 9 -4.18 15.17 -22.68
N LEU A 10 -5.43 14.86 -23.01
CA LEU A 10 -6.12 13.67 -22.51
C LEU A 10 -5.42 12.38 -22.97
N THR A 11 -4.99 12.29 -24.23
CA THR A 11 -4.25 11.12 -24.72
C THR A 11 -2.87 10.96 -24.07
N SER A 12 -2.19 12.07 -23.76
CA SER A 12 -0.89 12.03 -23.07
C SER A 12 -1.01 11.60 -21.61
N CYS A 13 -2.08 12.00 -20.91
CA CYS A 13 -2.33 11.57 -19.53
C CYS A 13 -2.63 10.07 -19.41
N ILE A 14 -3.24 9.46 -20.44
CA ILE A 14 -3.52 8.02 -20.46
C ILE A 14 -2.25 7.22 -20.80
N LEU A 15 -1.33 7.79 -21.60
CA LEU A 15 -0.04 7.16 -21.93
C LEU A 15 0.97 7.21 -20.77
N TRP A 16 0.85 8.23 -19.90
CA TRP A 16 1.49 8.28 -18.58
C TRP A 16 0.49 7.89 -17.49
N GLY A 17 -0.29 6.83 -17.72
CA GLY A 17 -0.98 6.16 -16.63
C GLY A 17 0.06 5.85 -15.56
N SER A 18 -0.07 6.50 -14.40
CA SER A 18 0.81 6.31 -13.25
C SER A 18 1.09 4.83 -13.09
N LEU A 19 2.36 4.45 -13.18
CA LEU A 19 2.79 3.08 -12.97
C LEU A 19 2.42 2.71 -11.53
N SER A 20 1.23 2.15 -11.33
CA SER A 20 0.69 1.88 -10.00
C SER A 20 1.31 0.58 -9.53
N VAL A 21 2.38 0.70 -8.77
CA VAL A 21 2.97 -0.46 -8.10
C VAL A 21 1.97 -0.99 -7.07
N GLU A 22 1.75 -2.29 -7.11
CA GLU A 22 0.90 -2.99 -6.16
C GLU A 22 1.71 -4.07 -5.44
N ILE A 23 1.36 -4.36 -4.19
CA ILE A 23 1.92 -5.45 -3.41
C ILE A 23 0.91 -6.59 -3.39
N ARG A 24 1.33 -7.80 -3.75
CA ARG A 24 0.48 -8.99 -3.69
C ARG A 24 0.76 -9.81 -2.43
N ASP A 25 -0.31 -10.21 -1.77
CA ASP A 25 -0.30 -11.18 -0.68
C ASP A 25 -1.36 -12.26 -0.97
N GLY A 26 -0.90 -13.43 -1.43
CA GLY A 26 -1.76 -14.46 -1.99
C GLY A 26 -2.55 -13.94 -3.20
N GLU A 27 -3.87 -14.06 -3.14
CA GLU A 27 -4.80 -13.65 -4.20
C GLU A 27 -5.20 -12.16 -4.13
N ARG A 28 -4.70 -11.41 -3.14
CA ARG A 28 -5.05 -9.99 -2.95
C ARG A 28 -3.93 -9.07 -3.40
N SER A 29 -4.29 -8.00 -4.09
CA SER A 29 -3.40 -6.88 -4.42
C SER A 29 -3.72 -5.68 -3.52
N TYR A 30 -2.67 -4.95 -3.14
CA TYR A 30 -2.75 -3.73 -2.35
C TYR A 30 -1.97 -2.61 -3.04
N PRO A 31 -2.54 -1.42 -3.26
CA PRO A 31 -1.80 -0.30 -3.84
C PRO A 31 -0.62 0.11 -2.94
N LEU A 32 0.57 0.33 -3.52
CA LEU A 32 1.78 0.71 -2.77
C LEU A 32 1.52 1.90 -1.84
N GLU A 33 0.85 2.94 -2.34
CA GLU A 33 0.52 4.14 -1.56
C GLU A 33 -0.37 3.85 -0.35
N ALA A 34 -1.29 2.89 -0.46
CA ALA A 34 -2.10 2.47 0.68
C ALA A 34 -1.25 1.73 1.72
N VAL A 35 -0.28 0.91 1.28
CA VAL A 35 0.63 0.18 2.19
C VAL A 35 1.60 1.14 2.88
N LYS A 36 2.09 2.17 2.19
CA LYS A 36 2.88 3.26 2.81
C LYS A 36 2.09 3.97 3.91
N ALA A 37 0.85 4.36 3.63
CA ALA A 37 -0.03 4.98 4.63
C ALA A 37 -0.32 4.03 5.83
N LEU A 38 -0.46 2.72 5.58
CA LEU A 38 -0.58 1.72 6.65
C LEU A 38 0.67 1.66 7.52
N LYS A 39 1.86 1.69 6.92
CA LYS A 39 3.13 1.68 7.65
C LYS A 39 3.27 2.93 8.52
N GLU A 40 3.01 4.12 7.97
CA GLU A 40 3.04 5.37 8.74
C GLU A 40 2.07 5.34 9.93
N LEU A 41 0.88 4.76 9.73
CA LEU A 41 -0.11 4.57 10.78
C LEU A 41 0.41 3.65 11.90
N ILE A 42 0.99 2.50 11.53
CA ILE A 42 1.58 1.55 12.47
C ILE A 42 2.74 2.17 13.24
N ASP A 43 3.64 2.86 12.54
CA ASP A 43 4.81 3.51 13.14
C ASP A 43 4.35 4.61 14.13
N THR A 44 3.28 5.35 13.80
CA THR A 44 2.67 6.34 14.69
C THR A 44 2.02 5.70 15.91
N GLU A 45 1.23 4.63 15.73
CA GLU A 45 0.62 3.92 16.86
C GLU A 45 1.67 3.24 17.75
N ALA A 46 2.79 2.78 17.19
CA ALA A 46 3.89 2.18 17.94
C ALA A 46 4.58 3.17 18.89
N ILE A 47 4.59 4.48 18.57
CA ILE A 47 5.08 5.51 19.49
C ILE A 47 4.21 5.58 20.75
N VAL A 48 2.90 5.45 20.59
CA VAL A 48 1.92 5.52 21.70
C VAL A 48 1.84 4.18 22.44
N ASN A 49 1.93 3.08 21.71
CA ASN A 49 1.87 1.72 22.23
C ASN A 49 3.02 0.87 21.65
N PRO A 50 4.19 0.81 22.31
CA PRO A 50 5.35 0.06 21.84
C PRO A 50 5.10 -1.43 21.63
N TRP A 51 4.09 -2.00 22.31
CA TRP A 51 3.73 -3.42 22.19
C TRP A 51 3.03 -3.76 20.88
N LEU A 52 2.59 -2.77 20.10
CA LEU A 52 1.83 -2.96 18.86
C LEU A 52 2.61 -3.76 17.80
N ILE A 53 3.90 -3.43 17.62
CA ILE A 53 4.79 -4.11 16.68
C ILE A 53 4.99 -5.57 17.07
N ASN A 54 4.93 -5.88 18.37
CA ASN A 54 5.28 -7.20 18.90
C ASN A 54 4.07 -8.11 19.20
N THR A 55 2.88 -7.55 19.42
CA THR A 55 1.76 -8.33 20.01
C THR A 55 0.38 -8.08 19.41
N ASN A 56 0.10 -6.96 18.73
CA ASN A 56 -1.26 -6.72 18.26
C ASN A 56 -1.38 -5.70 17.09
N MET A 57 -0.86 -6.05 15.92
CA MET A 57 -1.15 -5.28 14.69
C MET A 57 -2.65 -5.21 14.33
N VAL A 58 -3.51 -6.05 14.93
CA VAL A 58 -4.96 -5.98 14.71
C VAL A 58 -5.56 -4.70 15.33
N SER A 59 -4.90 -4.05 16.30
CA SER A 59 -5.42 -2.81 16.90
C SER A 59 -5.61 -1.69 15.87
N VAL A 60 -4.78 -1.68 14.83
CA VAL A 60 -4.80 -0.74 13.71
C VAL A 60 -6.16 -0.79 12.97
N CYS A 61 -6.87 -1.92 13.04
CA CYS A 61 -8.21 -2.05 12.47
C CYS A 61 -9.26 -1.13 13.11
N ASN A 62 -9.01 -0.64 14.33
CA ASN A 62 -9.91 0.30 15.01
C ASN A 62 -9.56 1.77 14.71
N ASN A 63 -8.52 2.02 13.91
CA ASN A 63 -8.10 3.37 13.60
C ASN A 63 -8.98 3.99 12.50
N ARG A 64 -9.47 5.21 12.74
CA ARG A 64 -10.36 5.93 11.82
C ARG A 64 -9.68 6.36 10.52
N VAL A 65 -8.35 6.46 10.50
CA VAL A 65 -7.58 6.82 9.30
C VAL A 65 -7.03 5.61 8.55
N LEU A 66 -7.43 4.38 8.92
CA LEU A 66 -7.05 3.18 8.20
C LEU A 66 -7.51 3.27 6.72
N PRO A 67 -6.61 3.04 5.74
CA PRO A 67 -7.00 3.04 4.33
C PRO A 67 -8.04 1.98 4.01
N GLN A 68 -9.01 2.34 3.16
CA GLN A 68 -10.16 1.48 2.82
C GLN A 68 -9.76 0.13 2.21
N ALA A 69 -8.61 0.05 1.56
CA ALA A 69 -8.06 -1.19 0.99
C ALA A 69 -7.88 -2.30 2.05
N PHE A 70 -7.78 -1.96 3.33
CA PHE A 70 -7.53 -2.91 4.41
C PHE A 70 -8.77 -3.30 5.20
N TYR A 71 -9.94 -2.72 4.93
CA TYR A 71 -11.18 -3.09 5.64
C TYR A 71 -11.51 -4.59 5.48
N PRO A 72 -11.36 -5.21 4.30
CA PRO A 72 -11.55 -6.66 4.16
C PRO A 72 -10.54 -7.48 4.97
N VAL A 73 -9.31 -6.98 5.16
CA VAL A 73 -8.28 -7.65 5.95
C VAL A 73 -8.68 -7.69 7.42
N CYS A 74 -9.22 -6.59 7.95
CA CYS A 74 -9.68 -6.47 9.32
C CYS A 74 -10.87 -7.37 9.68
N GLN A 75 -11.60 -7.89 8.68
CA GLN A 75 -12.66 -8.87 8.90
C GLN A 75 -12.11 -10.30 9.04
N GLY A 76 -10.85 -10.53 8.65
CA GLY A 76 -10.17 -11.81 8.72
C GLY A 76 -9.42 -12.04 10.04
N LYS A 77 -9.20 -13.31 10.39
CA LYS A 77 -8.41 -13.71 11.57
C LYS A 77 -6.90 -13.49 11.39
N GLU A 78 -6.46 -13.26 10.16
CA GLU A 78 -5.06 -13.20 9.76
C GLU A 78 -4.55 -11.76 9.62
N ALA A 79 -5.34 -10.77 10.03
CA ALA A 79 -5.05 -9.35 9.80
C ALA A 79 -3.65 -8.93 10.26
N ALA A 80 -3.23 -9.37 11.45
CA ALA A 80 -1.88 -9.09 11.95
C ALA A 80 -0.78 -9.66 11.04
N MET A 81 -0.94 -10.88 10.55
CA MET A 81 0.06 -11.51 9.67
C MET A 81 0.10 -10.84 8.29
N VAL A 82 -1.06 -10.48 7.74
CA VAL A 82 -1.16 -9.75 6.47
C VAL A 82 -0.47 -8.39 6.60
N PHE A 83 -0.79 -7.61 7.64
CA PHE A 83 -0.16 -6.30 7.86
C PHE A 83 1.35 -6.40 8.06
N SER A 84 1.83 -7.41 8.80
CA SER A 84 3.27 -7.66 8.93
C SER A 84 3.93 -7.85 7.57
N ARG A 85 3.42 -8.77 6.75
CA ARG A 85 4.00 -9.06 5.42
C ARG A 85 3.99 -7.85 4.49
N LEU A 86 2.91 -7.06 4.53
CA LEU A 86 2.80 -5.85 3.71
C LEU A 86 3.79 -4.78 4.14
N VAL A 87 3.97 -4.57 5.45
CA VAL A 87 4.96 -3.61 5.98
C VAL A 87 6.39 -4.10 5.72
N ASP A 88 6.65 -5.39 5.85
CA ASP A 88 7.95 -5.99 5.56
C ASP A 88 8.38 -5.74 4.11
N ALA A 89 7.44 -5.80 3.16
CA ALA A 89 7.69 -5.55 1.74
C ALA A 89 8.14 -4.11 1.42
N ILE A 90 7.86 -3.16 2.31
CA ILE A 90 8.23 -1.74 2.17
C ILE A 90 9.15 -1.25 3.29
N THR A 91 9.74 -2.16 4.06
CA THR A 91 10.64 -1.81 5.16
C THR A 91 12.02 -1.43 4.62
N SER A 92 12.46 -0.23 5.04
CA SER A 92 13.64 0.51 4.57
C SER A 92 14.80 -0.34 3.98
N PRO A 93 15.19 -0.13 2.71
CA PRO A 93 14.55 0.78 1.74
C PRO A 93 13.18 0.27 1.29
N ASP A 94 12.30 1.15 0.77
CA ASP A 94 11.04 0.68 0.16
C ASP A 94 11.35 -0.18 -1.07
N LEU A 95 11.34 -1.50 -0.88
CA LEU A 95 11.72 -2.46 -1.91
C LEU A 95 10.71 -2.51 -3.04
N CYS A 96 9.47 -2.07 -2.83
CA CYS A 96 8.48 -1.98 -3.90
C CYS A 96 8.63 -0.71 -4.74
N GLU A 97 9.13 0.39 -4.17
CA GLU A 97 9.44 1.60 -4.93
C GLU A 97 10.60 1.39 -5.91
N ILE A 98 11.59 0.59 -5.52
CA ILE A 98 12.74 0.21 -6.38
C ILE A 98 12.56 -1.12 -7.10
N CYS A 99 11.36 -1.73 -7.05
CA CYS A 99 11.04 -2.99 -7.72
C CYS A 99 11.99 -4.16 -7.38
N ALA A 100 12.46 -4.21 -6.14
CA ALA A 100 13.44 -5.17 -5.63
C ALA A 100 12.82 -6.26 -4.72
N HIS A 101 11.50 -6.29 -4.56
CA HIS A 101 10.82 -7.31 -3.76
C HIS A 101 9.80 -8.10 -4.62
N PRO A 102 9.76 -9.45 -4.51
CA PRO A 102 8.99 -10.30 -5.43
C PRO A 102 7.47 -10.14 -5.31
N ALA A 103 7.00 -9.56 -4.20
CA ALA A 103 5.58 -9.25 -4.03
C ALA A 103 5.13 -7.99 -4.78
N CYS A 104 6.04 -7.22 -5.37
CA CYS A 104 5.72 -5.94 -6.02
C CYS A 104 5.45 -6.16 -7.52
N PHE A 105 4.28 -5.72 -7.97
CA PHE A 105 3.78 -5.88 -9.33
C PHE A 105 3.49 -4.51 -9.95
N GLY A 106 3.42 -4.45 -11.28
CA GLY A 106 3.22 -3.20 -12.01
C GLY A 106 4.52 -2.46 -12.32
N CYS A 107 5.68 -2.96 -11.86
CA CYS A 107 7.00 -2.46 -12.24
C CYS A 107 7.26 -2.63 -13.75
N LEU A 108 7.93 -1.65 -14.35
CA LEU A 108 8.34 -1.72 -15.76
C LEU A 108 9.48 -2.74 -15.89
N PRO A 109 9.45 -3.65 -16.87
CA PRO A 109 10.53 -4.61 -17.13
C PRO A 109 11.80 -3.95 -17.65
#